data_AF-A0A9J7HE23-F1
#
_entry.id   AF-A0A9J7HE23-F1
#
_cell.length_a   1.000
_cell.length_b   1.000
_cell.length_c   1.000
_cell.angle_alpha   90.00
_cell.angle_beta   90.00
_cell.angle_gamma   90.00
#
_symmetry.space_group_name_H-M   'P 1'
#
loop_
_entity.id
_entity.type
_entity.pdbx_description
1 polymer ?
#
loop_
_entity_poly.entity_id
_entity_poly.type
_entity_poly.pdbx_seq_one_letter_code
_entity_poly.pdbx_strand_id
1 'polypeptide(L)' 'MEMNMSESVMKMNMGEGVMELLTLSSHKTFKLKRFLAKKQKQSRPVPRWTWVKTGNRIRYNSKRRHWGRKPGVSHTRWCA' A
#
# COMPACT_ATOMS: atom_id res chain seq x y z
N MET A 1 15.73 -47.65 -18.21
CA MET A 1 16.61 -46.96 -17.24
C MET A 1 15.71 -46.19 -16.31
N GLU A 2 15.58 -46.72 -15.10
CA GLU A 2 14.64 -46.27 -14.08
C GLU A 2 15.09 -44.95 -13.44
N MET A 3 14.10 -44.15 -13.04
CA MET A 3 14.28 -42.90 -12.32
C MET A 3 14.79 -43.19 -10.90
N ASN A 4 15.97 -42.65 -10.56
CA ASN A 4 16.57 -42.84 -9.23
C ASN A 4 16.00 -41.84 -8.20
N MET A 5 15.36 -42.45 -7.22
CA MET A 5 14.92 -41.95 -5.92
C MET A 5 16.00 -41.12 -5.18
N SER A 6 16.13 -39.83 -5.48
CA SER A 6 17.04 -38.92 -4.72
C SER A 6 16.57 -37.48 -4.52
N GLU A 7 15.36 -37.10 -4.95
CA GLU A 7 14.86 -35.73 -4.74
C GLU A 7 14.04 -35.52 -3.46
N SER A 8 13.86 -36.56 -2.64
CA SER A 8 13.18 -36.41 -1.36
C SER A 8 14.18 -36.25 -0.20
N VAL A 9 13.91 -35.23 0.61
CA VAL A 9 14.37 -34.99 1.98
C VAL A 9 15.53 -33.98 2.15
N MET A 10 15.11 -32.74 2.38
CA MET A 10 15.65 -31.78 3.34
C MET A 10 17.16 -31.52 3.36
N LYS A 11 17.57 -30.44 2.70
CA LYS A 11 18.67 -29.60 3.19
C LYS A 11 18.09 -28.28 3.67
N MET A 12 17.52 -28.30 4.88
CA MET A 12 17.35 -27.09 5.69
C MET A 12 18.74 -26.70 6.20
N ASN A 13 19.40 -25.76 5.54
CA ASN A 13 20.55 -25.06 6.12
C ASN A 13 20.10 -23.64 6.47
N MET A 14 19.86 -23.46 7.77
CA MET A 14 19.55 -22.20 8.43
C MET A 14 20.78 -21.28 8.35
N GLY A 15 20.88 -20.43 7.33
CA GLY A 15 22.07 -19.57 7.16
C GLY A 15 22.01 -18.36 6.23
N GLU A 16 20.93 -18.13 5.47
CA GLU A 16 20.87 -17.06 4.45
C GLU A 16 19.60 -16.15 4.56
N GLY A 17 18.98 -16.10 5.74
CA GLY A 17 17.64 -15.55 5.94
C GLY A 17 17.47 -14.02 6.05
N VAL A 18 18.37 -13.19 5.51
CA VAL A 18 18.23 -11.70 5.60
C VAL A 18 18.16 -10.97 4.27
N MET A 19 18.59 -11.57 3.15
CA MET A 19 18.52 -10.92 1.83
C MET A 19 17.22 -11.23 1.06
N GLU A 20 16.48 -12.28 1.46
CA GLU A 20 15.29 -12.76 0.74
C GLU A 20 13.97 -12.07 1.20
N LEU A 21 13.97 -11.41 2.36
CA LEU A 21 12.76 -10.78 2.91
C LEU A 21 12.36 -9.47 2.21
N LEU A 22 13.28 -8.81 1.52
CA LEU A 22 13.00 -7.53 0.85
C LEU A 22 12.45 -7.72 -0.58
N THR A 23 12.89 -8.75 -1.30
CA THR A 23 12.53 -9.01 -2.70
C THR A 23 11.10 -9.54 -2.85
N LEU A 24 10.59 -10.30 -1.88
CA LEU A 24 9.19 -10.77 -1.83
C LEU A 24 8.18 -9.65 -1.48
N SER A 25 8.63 -8.54 -0.87
CA SER A 25 7.75 -7.42 -0.50
C SER A 25 7.30 -6.56 -1.70
N SER A 26 8.13 -6.53 -2.75
CA SER A 26 7.94 -5.71 -3.96
C SER A 26 7.14 -6.41 -5.06
N HIS A 27 7.23 -7.75 -5.13
CA HIS A 27 6.52 -8.59 -6.12
C HIS A 27 5.02 -8.72 -5.79
N LYS A 28 4.28 -7.63 -6.05
CA LYS A 28 2.84 -7.55 -5.78
C LYS A 28 2.03 -8.26 -6.86
N THR A 29 0.99 -8.97 -6.43
CA THR A 29 0.01 -9.58 -7.33
C THR A 29 -0.77 -8.51 -8.14
N PHE A 30 -1.31 -8.89 -9.30
CA PHE A 30 -2.05 -7.98 -10.17
C PHE A 30 -3.27 -7.35 -9.48
N LYS A 31 -3.99 -8.13 -8.65
CA LYS A 31 -5.14 -7.65 -7.85
C LYS A 31 -4.73 -6.50 -6.92
N LEU A 32 -3.58 -6.65 -6.23
CA LEU A 32 -3.06 -5.63 -5.34
C LEU A 32 -2.60 -4.38 -6.12
N LYS A 33 -1.91 -4.56 -7.25
CA LYS A 33 -1.52 -3.45 -8.14
C LYS A 33 -2.74 -2.63 -8.59
N ARG A 34 -3.83 -3.29 -9.01
CA ARG A 34 -5.09 -2.63 -9.41
C ARG A 34 -5.72 -1.85 -8.25
N PHE A 35 -5.73 -2.43 -7.05
CA PHE A 35 -6.23 -1.76 -5.86
C PHE A 35 -5.41 -0.51 -5.50
N LEU A 36 -4.08 -0.63 -5.48
CA LEU A 36 -3.16 0.48 -5.20
C LEU A 36 -3.32 1.61 -6.23
N ALA A 37 -3.41 1.28 -7.52
CA ALA A 37 -3.65 2.27 -8.57
C ALA A 37 -4.99 2.99 -8.38
N LYS A 38 -6.06 2.27 -8.00
CA LYS A 38 -7.37 2.89 -7.69
C LYS A 38 -7.26 3.82 -6.48
N LYS A 39 -6.57 3.42 -5.42
CA LYS A 39 -6.37 4.24 -4.22
C LYS A 39 -5.55 5.50 -4.49
N GLN A 40 -4.53 5.40 -5.34
CA GLN A 40 -3.76 6.56 -5.79
C GLN A 40 -4.64 7.54 -6.58
N LYS A 41 -5.46 7.03 -7.52
CA LYS A 41 -6.39 7.86 -8.31
C LYS A 41 -7.46 8.55 -7.44
N GLN A 42 -7.91 7.92 -6.36
CA GLN A 42 -8.91 8.51 -5.45
C GLN A 42 -8.36 9.68 -4.62
N SER A 43 -7.05 9.72 -4.35
CA SER A 43 -6.41 10.75 -3.52
C SER A 43 -6.06 11.99 -4.35
N ARG A 44 -7.07 12.67 -4.88
CA ARG A 44 -6.93 13.90 -5.69
C ARG A 44 -7.71 15.09 -5.09
N PRO A 45 -7.33 16.35 -5.38
CA PRO A 45 -8.10 17.53 -4.99
C PRO A 45 -9.47 17.57 -5.70
N VAL A 46 -10.41 18.31 -5.11
CA VAL A 46 -11.74 18.51 -5.68
C VAL A 46 -11.64 19.48 -6.86
N PRO A 47 -12.17 19.13 -8.05
CA PRO A 47 -12.19 20.04 -9.20
C PRO A 47 -13.05 21.27 -8.98
N ARG A 48 -12.67 22.40 -9.60
CA ARG A 48 -13.37 23.69 -9.46
C ARG A 48 -14.82 23.66 -9.92
N TRP A 49 -15.14 22.96 -11.02
CA TRP A 49 -16.51 22.91 -11.53
C TRP A 49 -17.49 22.28 -10.52
N THR A 50 -17.01 21.41 -9.63
CA THR A 50 -17.81 20.83 -8.55
C THR A 50 -18.22 21.91 -7.53
N TRP A 51 -17.34 22.87 -7.25
CA TRP A 51 -17.67 24.01 -6.38
C TRP A 51 -18.77 24.89 -6.96
N VAL A 52 -18.69 25.16 -8.27
CA VAL A 52 -19.69 25.96 -8.99
C VAL A 52 -21.05 25.26 -8.98
N LYS A 53 -21.08 23.95 -9.22
CA LYS A 53 -22.31 23.15 -9.20
C LYS A 53 -22.98 23.07 -7.82
N THR A 54 -22.20 23.10 -6.73
CA THR A 54 -22.71 22.91 -5.36
C THR A 54 -22.65 24.18 -4.50
N GLY A 55 -22.41 25.35 -5.09
CA GLY A 55 -22.34 26.62 -4.35
C GLY A 55 -21.31 26.61 -3.21
N ASN A 56 -20.10 26.12 -3.45
CA ASN A 56 -19.00 26.03 -2.46
C ASN A 56 -19.27 25.16 -1.22
N ARG A 57 -20.29 24.30 -1.22
CA ARG A 57 -20.57 23.37 -0.11
C ARG A 57 -19.51 22.27 0.04
N ILE A 58 -18.99 21.73 -1.06
CA ILE A 58 -17.98 20.65 -1.06
C ILE A 58 -16.61 21.28 -1.34
N ARG A 59 -15.84 21.64 -0.29
CA ARG A 59 -14.55 22.35 -0.44
C ARG A 59 -13.34 21.43 -0.58
N TYR A 60 -13.30 20.35 0.20
CA TYR A 60 -12.18 19.42 0.24
C TYR A 60 -12.64 17.95 0.16
N ASN A 61 -11.72 17.06 -0.25
CA ASN A 61 -11.96 15.63 -0.30
C ASN A 61 -11.74 15.03 1.10
N SER A 62 -12.82 14.68 1.81
CA SER A 62 -12.77 14.09 3.15
C SER A 62 -12.07 12.74 3.20
N LYS A 63 -11.97 12.02 2.08
CA LYS A 63 -11.30 10.71 1.97
C LYS A 63 -9.84 10.82 1.53
N ARG A 64 -9.29 12.04 1.43
CA ARG A 64 -7.88 12.24 1.05
C ARG A 64 -6.98 11.64 2.13
N ARG A 65 -6.02 10.81 1.70
CA ARG A 65 -5.06 10.15 2.60
C ARG A 65 -3.66 10.67 2.32
N HIS A 66 -2.93 11.02 3.37
CA HIS A 66 -1.49 11.26 3.28
C HIS A 66 -0.73 9.99 3.65
N TRP A 67 0.38 9.71 2.98
CA TRP A 67 1.11 8.44 3.14
C TRP A 67 1.82 8.32 4.50
N GLY A 68 2.25 9.44 5.09
CA GLY A 68 2.94 9.48 6.38
C GLY A 68 2.07 9.82 7.60
N ARG A 69 0.72 9.91 7.46
CA ARG A 69 -0.14 10.17 8.63
C ARG A 69 -0.60 8.87 9.27
N LYS A 70 -0.30 8.71 10.56
CA LYS A 70 -0.85 7.62 11.38
C LYS A 70 -2.31 7.93 11.72
N PRO A 71 -3.27 7.04 11.44
CA PRO A 71 -4.63 7.19 11.93
C PRO A 71 -4.60 7.12 13.47
N GLY A 72 -5.10 8.15 14.16
CA GLY A 72 -5.20 8.18 15.62
C GLY A 72 -4.26 9.12 16.36
N VAL A 73 -3.33 9.81 15.69
CA VAL A 73 -2.55 10.88 16.34
C VAL A 73 -3.26 12.21 16.10
N SER A 74 -4.31 12.46 16.89
CA SER A 74 -4.78 13.83 17.12
C SER A 74 -3.58 14.64 17.60
N HIS A 75 -3.12 15.58 16.78
CA HIS A 75 -2.18 16.61 17.22
C HIS A 75 -2.95 17.59 18.12
N THR A 76 -3.49 17.09 19.23
CA THR A 76 -4.01 17.96 20.27
C THR A 76 -2.82 18.46 21.06
N ARG A 77 -2.59 19.76 20.91
CA ARG A 77 -1.83 20.65 21.79
C ARG A 77 -0.33 20.72 21.51
N TRP A 78 0.01 21.49 20.48
CA TRP A 78 1.09 22.47 20.62
C TRP A 78 0.42 23.81 20.94
N CYS A 79 0.20 24.08 22.23
CA CYS A 79 0.01 25.43 22.72
C CYS A 79 1.37 25.89 23.24
N ALA A 80 1.79 27.06 22.78
CA ALA A 80 2.85 27.84 23.39
C ALA A 80 2.53 28.17 24.85
#